data_AF-A0A5B7YIG1-F1
#
_entry.id   AF-A0A5B7YIG1-F1
#
_cell.length_a   1.000
_cell.length_b   1.000
_cell.length_c   1.000
_cell.angle_alpha   90.00
_cell.angle_beta   90.00
_cell.angle_gamma   90.00
#
_symmetry.space_group_name_H-M   'P 1'
#
loop_
_entity.id
_entity.type
_entity.pdbx_description
1 polymer ?
#
loop_
_entity_poly.entity_id
_entity_poly.type
_entity_poly.pdbx_seq_one_letter_code
_entity_poly.pdbx_strand_id
1 'polypeptide(L)'
;MNCKMDSVLPGATYCEILTIDMQHILGRHNETEAFEEWRFISQVSSYANLNNDVGHIYELIVSMAINHSGVPDLLRPAFRRAREFGYKYIKSKK
;
A
#
# COMPACT_ATOMS: atom_id res chain seq x y z
N MET A 1 -14.38 9.01 13.76
CA MET A 1 -13.16 8.18 13.67
C MET A 1 -12.12 8.76 14.62
N ASN A 2 -11.80 8.09 15.73
CA ASN A 2 -10.68 8.47 16.61
C ASN A 2 -9.41 7.90 16.00
N CYS A 3 -8.56 8.75 15.46
CA CYS A 3 -7.39 8.32 14.74
C CYS A 3 -6.21 9.22 15.11
N LYS A 4 -5.05 8.61 15.40
CA LYS A 4 -3.87 9.30 15.94
C LYS A 4 -3.33 10.29 14.91
N MET A 5 -3.15 11.54 15.34
CA MET A 5 -2.62 12.63 14.50
C MET A 5 -1.09 12.62 14.39
N ASP A 6 -0.42 11.64 15.00
CA ASP A 6 1.02 11.49 14.86
C ASP A 6 1.37 11.26 13.39
N SER A 7 2.35 12.00 12.87
CA SER A 7 2.83 11.85 11.50
C SER A 7 3.53 10.50 11.36
N VAL A 8 3.05 9.69 10.40
CA VAL A 8 3.58 8.35 10.11
C VAL A 8 4.47 8.35 8.87
N LEU A 9 4.31 9.36 8.03
CA LEU A 9 5.15 9.72 6.89
C LEU A 9 5.31 11.25 6.90
N PRO A 10 6.30 11.82 6.19
CA PRO A 10 6.41 13.26 6.04
C PRO A 10 5.08 13.86 5.52
N GLY A 11 4.35 14.55 6.41
CA GLY A 11 3.08 15.19 6.08
C GLY A 11 1.85 14.27 5.97
N ALA A 12 1.89 13.02 6.46
CA ALA A 12 0.70 12.15 6.49
C ALA A 12 0.44 11.55 7.88
N THR A 13 -0.81 11.62 8.32
CA THR A 13 -1.34 11.02 9.55
C THR A 13 -1.88 9.62 9.30
N TYR A 14 -2.10 8.85 10.38
CA TYR A 14 -2.70 7.51 10.27
C TYR A 14 -4.06 7.51 9.57
N CYS A 15 -4.78 8.62 9.60
CA CYS A 15 -6.16 8.72 9.10
C CYS A 15 -6.19 8.87 7.59
N GLU A 16 -5.06 9.28 7.02
CA GLU A 16 -4.87 9.50 5.59
C GLU A 16 -4.31 8.25 4.89
N ILE A 17 -4.01 7.18 5.64
CA ILE A 17 -3.36 5.98 5.15
C ILE A 17 -4.31 4.78 5.28
N LEU A 18 -4.70 4.20 4.15
CA LEU A 18 -5.32 2.88 4.11
C LEU A 18 -4.20 1.82 4.17
N THR A 19 -4.13 1.04 5.24
CA THR A 19 -3.19 -0.07 5.32
C THR A 19 -3.83 -1.34 4.74
N ILE A 20 -3.12 -2.02 3.85
CA ILE A 20 -3.51 -3.33 3.31
C ILE A 20 -2.44 -4.38 3.63
N ASP A 21 -2.89 -5.60 3.83
CA ASP A 21 -2.05 -6.79 4.01
C ASP A 21 -2.07 -7.58 2.70
N MET A 22 -0.91 -7.71 2.05
CA MET A 22 -0.80 -8.39 0.77
C MET A 22 -1.01 -9.90 0.87
N GLN A 23 -0.72 -10.53 2.02
CA GLN A 23 -1.01 -11.95 2.22
C GLN A 23 -2.50 -12.22 2.36
N HIS A 24 -3.29 -11.25 2.85
CA HIS A 24 -4.74 -11.38 2.84
C HIS A 24 -5.27 -11.31 1.40
N ILE A 25 -4.72 -10.43 0.57
CA ILE A 25 -5.19 -10.23 -0.81
C ILE A 25 -4.78 -11.41 -1.70
N LEU A 26 -3.52 -11.85 -1.60
CA LEU A 26 -2.93 -12.84 -2.50
C LEU A 26 -3.01 -14.27 -1.96
N GLY A 27 -3.29 -14.43 -0.67
CA GLY A 27 -3.09 -15.68 0.04
C GLY A 27 -1.69 -15.74 0.68
N ARG A 28 -1.52 -16.68 1.62
CA ARG A 28 -0.23 -16.90 2.29
C ARG A 28 0.74 -17.56 1.32
N HIS A 29 1.64 -16.78 0.75
CA HIS A 29 2.68 -17.23 -0.17
C HIS A 29 4.04 -16.68 0.24
N ASN A 30 5.08 -17.51 0.09
CA ASN A 30 6.46 -17.11 0.38
C ASN A 30 7.03 -16.16 -0.69
N GLU A 31 6.46 -16.17 -1.90
CA GLU A 31 6.97 -15.45 -3.08
C GLU A 31 5.98 -14.38 -3.56
N THR A 32 5.60 -13.45 -2.66
CA THR A 32 4.66 -12.36 -2.96
C THR A 32 5.10 -11.51 -4.17
N GLU A 33 6.41 -11.44 -4.44
CA GLU A 33 7.02 -10.68 -5.55
C GLU A 33 6.76 -11.27 -6.95
N ALA A 34 6.33 -12.54 -7.02
CA ALA A 34 5.95 -13.17 -8.27
C ALA A 34 4.59 -12.70 -8.79
N PHE A 35 3.73 -12.17 -7.91
CA PHE A 35 2.35 -11.79 -8.23
C PHE A 35 2.28 -10.42 -8.91
N GLU A 36 1.31 -10.27 -9.82
CA GLU A 36 1.12 -9.04 -10.59
C GLU A 36 0.77 -7.85 -9.69
N GLU A 37 0.03 -8.08 -8.61
CA GLU A 37 -0.38 -7.08 -7.64
C GLU A 37 0.82 -6.48 -6.91
N TRP A 38 1.75 -7.32 -6.46
CA TRP A 38 2.94 -6.84 -5.78
C TRP A 38 3.83 -6.06 -6.74
N ARG A 39 4.02 -6.58 -7.96
CA ARG A 39 4.77 -5.87 -9.02
C ARG A 39 4.15 -4.52 -9.33
N PHE A 40 2.83 -4.47 -9.46
CA PHE A 40 2.09 -3.24 -9.69
C PHE A 40 2.36 -2.23 -8.56
N ILE A 41 2.13 -2.60 -7.29
CA ILE A 41 2.35 -1.71 -6.15
C ILE A 41 3.81 -1.24 -6.10
N SER A 42 4.77 -2.13 -6.33
CA SER A 42 6.19 -1.78 -6.35
C SER A 42 6.52 -0.75 -7.43
N GLN A 43 5.90 -0.86 -8.61
CA GLN A 43 6.12 0.06 -9.72
C GLN A 43 5.49 1.44 -9.49
N VAL A 44 4.29 1.48 -8.89
CA VAL A 44 3.55 2.74 -8.69
C VAL A 44 3.78 3.38 -7.31
N SER A 45 4.57 2.73 -6.45
CA SER A 45 4.89 3.25 -5.12
C SER A 45 5.69 4.54 -5.20
N SER A 46 5.29 5.52 -4.38
CA SER A 46 6.02 6.77 -4.19
C SER A 46 7.09 6.66 -3.11
N TYR A 47 7.03 5.61 -2.29
CA TYR A 47 7.99 5.35 -1.23
C TYR A 47 8.06 3.85 -0.92
N ALA A 48 9.27 3.36 -0.61
CA ALA A 48 9.53 2.00 -0.18
C ALA A 48 10.31 2.02 1.13
N ASN A 49 9.83 1.28 2.14
CA ASN A 49 10.58 1.05 3.37
C ASN A 49 11.37 -0.25 3.22
N LEU A 50 12.68 -0.12 3.06
CA LEU A 50 13.62 -1.24 3.04
C LEU A 50 14.04 -1.50 4.49
N ASN A 51 13.75 -2.68 5.02
CA ASN A 51 14.25 -3.04 6.34
C ASN A 51 15.75 -3.36 6.20
N ASN A 52 16.60 -2.59 6.89
CA ASN A 52 18.05 -2.51 6.65
C ASN A 52 18.84 -3.80 6.95
N ASP A 53 18.23 -4.83 7.54
CA ASP A 53 18.95 -6.03 7.97
C ASP A 53 18.78 -7.28 7.07
N VAL A 54 17.86 -7.27 6.09
CA VAL A 54 17.58 -8.50 5.29
C VAL A 54 17.33 -8.24 3.79
N GLY A 55 17.39 -6.98 3.31
CA GLY A 55 17.25 -6.69 1.89
C GLY A 55 15.85 -6.95 1.28
N HIS A 56 14.83 -7.20 2.11
CA HIS A 56 13.46 -7.38 1.66
C HIS A 56 12.65 -6.09 1.81
N ILE A 57 11.92 -5.72 0.76
CA ILE A 57 10.93 -4.63 0.79
C ILE A 57 9.80 -5.05 1.74
N TYR A 58 9.64 -4.30 2.84
CA TYR A 58 8.65 -4.64 3.88
C TYR A 58 7.35 -3.84 3.73
N GLU A 59 7.46 -2.57 3.33
CA GLU A 59 6.31 -1.70 3.12
C GLU A 59 6.46 -0.87 1.84
N LEU A 60 5.39 -0.76 1.07
CA LEU A 60 5.31 0.13 -0.09
C LEU A 60 4.14 1.10 0.12
N ILE A 61 4.33 2.33 -0.32
CA ILE A 61 3.33 3.38 -0.17
C ILE A 61 2.98 3.94 -1.53
N VAL A 62 1.70 3.90 -1.86
CA VAL A 62 1.14 4.40 -3.10
C VAL A 62 0.32 5.65 -2.81
N SER A 63 0.64 6.75 -3.49
CA SER A 63 -0.12 8.00 -3.40
C SER A 63 -1.43 7.90 -4.19
N MET A 64 -2.55 8.26 -3.57
CA MET A 64 -3.87 8.30 -4.21
C MET A 64 -4.13 9.60 -4.99
N ALA A 65 -3.23 10.59 -4.90
CA ALA A 65 -3.33 11.82 -5.68
C ALA A 65 -3.11 11.57 -7.19
N ILE A 66 -2.44 10.47 -7.53
CA ILE A 66 -2.21 10.04 -8.92
C ILE A 66 -3.31 9.06 -9.31
N ASN A 67 -3.90 9.24 -10.50
CA ASN A 67 -4.82 8.26 -11.04
C ASN A 67 -4.04 7.08 -11.65
N HIS A 68 -3.97 5.99 -10.89
CA HIS A 68 -3.31 4.76 -11.34
C HIS A 68 -4.19 4.00 -12.34
N SER A 69 -3.74 3.89 -13.59
CA SER A 69 -4.34 3.03 -14.61
C SER A 69 -3.84 1.60 -14.48
N GLY A 70 -4.68 0.61 -14.81
CA GLY A 70 -4.25 -0.79 -14.83
C GLY A 70 -4.13 -1.44 -13.46
N VAL A 71 -4.86 -0.96 -12.45
CA VAL A 71 -4.91 -1.59 -11.12
C VAL A 71 -5.43 -3.05 -11.27
N PRO A 72 -4.65 -4.06 -10.85
CA PRO A 72 -5.05 -5.47 -10.87
C PRO A 72 -6.35 -5.73 -10.10
N ASP A 73 -7.12 -6.73 -10.54
CA ASP A 73 -8.47 -6.96 -10.04
C ASP A 73 -8.52 -7.21 -8.52
N LEU A 74 -7.53 -7.93 -7.98
CA LEU A 74 -7.43 -8.19 -6.53
C LEU A 74 -7.15 -6.92 -5.70
N LEU A 75 -6.53 -5.89 -6.30
CA LEU A 75 -6.27 -4.60 -5.64
C LEU A 75 -7.38 -3.58 -5.82
N ARG A 76 -8.25 -3.74 -6.83
CA ARG A 76 -9.35 -2.80 -7.11
C ARG A 76 -10.23 -2.50 -5.89
N PRO A 77 -10.61 -3.47 -5.04
CA PRO A 77 -11.38 -3.17 -3.83
C PRO A 77 -10.67 -2.21 -2.88
N ALA A 78 -9.36 -2.36 -2.70
CA ALA A 78 -8.56 -1.47 -1.85
C ALA A 78 -8.47 -0.05 -2.42
N PHE A 79 -8.18 0.07 -3.72
CA PHE A 79 -8.12 1.38 -4.40
C PHE A 79 -9.46 2.09 -4.42
N ARG A 80 -10.56 1.35 -4.63
CA ARG A 80 -11.91 1.90 -4.56
C ARG A 80 -12.22 2.40 -3.15
N ARG A 81 -11.97 1.59 -2.12
CA ARG A 81 -12.15 1.99 -0.72
C ARG A 81 -11.29 3.22 -0.37
N ALA A 82 -10.05 3.28 -0.85
CA ALA A 82 -9.18 4.42 -0.61
C ALA A 82 -9.83 5.72 -1.12
N ARG A 83 -10.40 5.69 -2.32
CA ARG A 83 -11.09 6.83 -2.94
C ARG A 83 -12.40 7.18 -2.24
N GLU A 84 -13.25 6.19 -1.98
CA GLU A 84 -14.57 6.38 -1.36
C GLU A 84 -14.48 7.03 0.03
N PHE A 85 -13.44 6.68 0.79
CA PHE A 85 -13.23 7.16 2.16
C PHE A 85 -12.21 8.31 2.26
N GLY A 86 -11.71 8.83 1.14
CA GLY A 86 -10.81 9.99 1.12
C GLY A 86 -9.40 9.72 1.66
N TYR A 87 -8.92 8.48 1.61
CA TYR A 87 -7.54 8.17 1.96
C TYR A 87 -6.57 8.77 0.93
N LYS A 88 -5.48 9.37 1.41
CA LYS A 88 -4.45 9.97 0.57
C LYS A 88 -3.38 8.97 0.13
N TYR A 89 -3.20 7.89 0.89
CA TYR A 89 -2.19 6.87 0.64
C TYR A 89 -2.74 5.46 0.87
N ILE A 90 -2.20 4.50 0.13
CA ILE A 90 -2.30 3.08 0.44
C ILE A 90 -0.93 2.60 0.89
N LYS A 91 -0.85 2.03 2.09
CA LYS A 91 0.36 1.36 2.58
C LYS A 91 0.17 -0.15 2.50
N SER A 92 0.95 -0.83 1.68
CA SER A 92 0.98 -2.29 1.65
C SER A 92 2.01 -2.82 2.62
N LYS A 93 1.64 -3.90 3.32
CA LYS A 93 2.53 -4.71 4.14
C LYS A 93 2.64 -6.11 3.54
N LYS A 94 3.85 -6.67 3.58
CA LYS A 94 4.10 -8.07 3.23
C LYS A 94 3.66 -8.99 4.36
#